data_AF-A0A1L4D1H2-F1
#
_entry.id   AF-A0A1L4D1H2-F1
#
_cell.length_a   1.000
_cell.length_b   1.000
_cell.length_c   1.000
_cell.angle_alpha   90.00
_cell.angle_beta   90.00
_cell.angle_gamma   90.00
#
_symmetry.space_group_name_H-M   'P 1'
#
loop_
_entity.id
_entity.type
_entity.pdbx_description
1 polymer ?
#
loop_
_entity_poly.entity_id
_entity_poly.type
_entity_poly.pdbx_seq_one_letter_code
_entity_poly.pdbx_strand_id
1 'polypeptide(L)'
;MKKLAYASLVLFSTSAFAHNLPANTTWQSDYVVGKGTYSLQVTSKVNVSITENLNGCFFNYLGRVEGCTLMATTSTKGRLVVKPVATDHMTTLYFLENSNYEVVHNLGEEANGYIRLLRIDQNGQVEDSVRLFKK
;
A
#
# COMPACT_ATOMS: atom_id res chain seq x y z
N MET A 1 4.57 60.16 -9.08
CA MET A 1 3.55 59.42 -8.30
C MET A 1 3.70 57.94 -8.59
N LYS A 2 3.73 57.14 -7.52
CA LYS A 2 3.94 55.69 -7.48
C LYS A 2 2.85 54.94 -8.24
N LYS A 3 3.21 53.77 -8.82
CA LYS A 3 2.48 52.49 -8.63
C LYS A 3 3.29 51.33 -9.23
N LEU A 4 4.18 50.80 -8.38
CA LEU A 4 4.52 49.38 -8.34
C LEU A 4 3.27 48.59 -7.96
N ALA A 5 2.93 47.55 -8.73
CA ALA A 5 1.93 46.53 -8.42
C ALA A 5 1.81 45.59 -9.63
N TYR A 6 1.88 44.27 -9.56
CA TYR A 6 2.09 43.34 -8.47
C TYR A 6 2.58 42.07 -9.16
N ALA A 7 3.72 41.54 -8.74
CA ALA A 7 4.12 40.19 -9.07
C ALA A 7 3.11 39.24 -8.40
N SER A 8 2.20 38.68 -9.18
CA SER A 8 1.54 37.43 -8.80
C SER A 8 2.36 36.29 -9.38
N LEU A 9 3.52 36.11 -8.74
CA LEU A 9 4.24 34.85 -8.72
C LEU A 9 3.21 33.80 -8.28
N VAL A 10 2.70 33.01 -9.23
CA VAL A 10 1.98 31.79 -8.93
C VAL A 10 3.02 30.86 -8.32
N LEU A 11 3.23 31.01 -7.02
CA LEU A 11 3.79 29.98 -6.18
C LEU A 11 2.80 28.84 -6.28
N PHE A 12 3.01 27.97 -7.27
CA PHE A 12 2.63 26.58 -7.12
C PHE A 12 3.36 26.12 -5.88
N SER A 13 2.68 26.23 -4.74
CA SER A 13 3.05 25.53 -3.55
C SER A 13 3.16 24.08 -3.98
N THR A 14 4.39 23.61 -4.14
CA THR A 14 4.73 22.21 -4.01
C THR A 14 4.34 21.85 -2.59
N SER A 15 3.05 21.66 -2.35
CA SER A 15 2.56 20.91 -1.21
C SER A 15 3.19 19.55 -1.40
N ALA A 16 4.37 19.41 -0.81
CA ALA A 16 5.06 18.16 -0.64
C ALA A 16 3.99 17.15 -0.29
N PHE A 17 3.81 16.13 -1.13
CA PHE A 17 2.91 15.02 -0.86
C PHE A 17 3.37 14.42 0.46
N ALA A 18 2.76 14.89 1.54
CA ALA A 18 3.13 14.50 2.88
C ALA A 18 2.78 13.03 3.00
N HIS A 19 3.73 12.25 3.50
CA HIS A 19 3.49 10.84 3.75
C HIS A 19 2.35 10.70 4.77
N ASN A 20 1.20 10.22 4.31
CA ASN A 20 -0.06 10.23 5.07
C ASN A 20 -0.41 8.89 5.72
N LEU A 21 0.41 7.85 5.52
CA LEU A 21 0.28 6.62 6.31
C LEU A 21 0.74 6.88 7.76
N PRO A 22 -0.10 6.60 8.78
CA PRO A 22 0.27 6.85 10.18
C PRO A 22 1.39 5.91 10.64
N ALA A 23 2.41 6.47 11.30
CA ALA A 23 3.49 5.69 11.89
C ALA A 23 2.99 4.82 13.06
N ASN A 24 3.73 3.76 13.38
CA ASN A 24 3.41 2.75 14.38
C ASN A 24 2.03 2.13 14.18
N THR A 25 1.65 1.87 12.94
CA THR A 25 0.40 1.16 12.62
C THR A 25 0.66 -0.16 11.93
N THR A 26 -0.25 -1.11 12.15
CA THR A 26 -0.25 -2.39 11.45
C THR A 26 -1.54 -2.48 10.65
N TRP A 27 -1.39 -2.88 9.40
CA TRP A 27 -2.49 -3.14 8.48
C TRP A 27 -2.40 -4.60 8.06
N GLN A 28 -3.54 -5.28 7.98
CA GLN A 28 -3.55 -6.71 7.67
C GLN A 28 -4.73 -7.05 6.76
N SER A 29 -4.50 -7.96 5.82
CA SER A 29 -5.54 -8.50 4.98
C SER A 29 -6.46 -9.45 5.74
N ASP A 30 -7.62 -9.70 5.17
CA ASP A 30 -8.38 -10.91 5.50
C ASP A 30 -7.58 -12.15 5.11
N TYR A 31 -7.88 -13.27 5.76
CA TYR A 31 -7.33 -14.57 5.37
C TYR A 31 -8.01 -15.05 4.10
N VAL A 32 -7.22 -15.45 3.11
CA VAL A 32 -7.69 -16.04 1.85
C VAL A 32 -7.19 -17.47 1.75
N VAL A 33 -8.11 -18.41 1.50
CA VAL A 33 -7.79 -19.83 1.28
C VAL A 33 -6.90 -19.95 0.03
N GLY A 34 -5.73 -20.59 0.15
CA GLY A 34 -4.78 -20.78 -0.94
C GLY A 34 -3.92 -19.55 -1.30
N LYS A 35 -4.06 -18.44 -0.57
CA LYS A 35 -3.16 -17.27 -0.64
C LYS A 35 -2.56 -16.88 0.71
N GLY A 36 -3.33 -16.97 1.80
CA GLY A 36 -2.88 -16.68 3.16
C GLY A 36 -3.23 -15.28 3.62
N THR A 37 -2.32 -14.64 4.35
CA THR A 37 -2.50 -13.26 4.87
C THR A 37 -1.31 -12.39 4.56
N TYR A 38 -1.57 -11.11 4.33
CA TYR A 38 -0.58 -10.07 4.14
C TYR A 38 -0.65 -9.10 5.30
N SER A 39 0.49 -8.64 5.81
CA SER A 39 0.56 -7.53 6.76
C SER A 39 1.53 -6.46 6.29
N LEU A 40 1.18 -5.20 6.55
CA LEU A 40 2.05 -4.03 6.40
C LEU A 40 2.21 -3.39 7.78
N GLN A 41 3.42 -3.42 8.30
CA GLN A 41 3.80 -2.70 9.50
C GLN A 41 4.47 -1.38 9.10
N VAL A 42 3.88 -0.27 9.49
CA VAL A 42 4.42 1.08 9.30
C VAL A 42 5.18 1.49 10.55
N THR A 43 6.49 1.27 10.57
CA THR A 43 7.34 1.56 11.75
C THR A 43 7.64 3.05 11.89
N SER A 44 7.76 3.77 10.78
CA SER A 44 7.93 5.22 10.77
C SER A 44 7.23 5.82 9.55
N LYS A 45 7.29 7.14 9.38
CA LYS A 45 6.77 7.83 8.18
C LYS A 45 7.46 7.39 6.88
N VAL A 46 8.54 6.61 6.94
CA VAL A 46 9.27 6.19 5.74
C VAL A 46 9.63 4.71 5.79
N ASN A 47 9.75 4.09 6.96
CA ASN A 47 10.18 2.69 7.06
C ASN A 47 8.97 1.77 7.27
N VAL A 48 8.90 0.72 6.47
CA VAL A 48 7.85 -0.30 6.58
C VAL A 48 8.40 -1.71 6.46
N SER A 49 7.60 -2.67 6.91
CA SER A 49 7.81 -4.09 6.73
C SER A 49 6.53 -4.73 6.19
N ILE A 50 6.63 -5.44 5.08
CA ILE A 50 5.58 -6.32 4.59
C ILE A 50 5.87 -7.73 5.06
N THR A 51 4.85 -8.45 5.51
CA THR A 51 4.96 -9.89 5.80
C THR A 51 3.86 -10.64 5.08
N GLU A 52 4.24 -11.67 4.33
CA GLU A 52 3.29 -12.57 3.66
C GLU A 52 3.35 -13.91 4.38
N ASN A 53 2.23 -14.36 4.91
CA ASN A 53 2.08 -15.72 5.45
C ASN A 53 1.25 -16.51 4.44
N LEU A 54 1.94 -17.11 3.47
CA LEU A 54 1.32 -17.84 2.37
C LEU A 54 0.86 -19.20 2.84
N ASN A 55 -0.35 -19.60 2.46
CA ASN A 55 -0.89 -20.92 2.75
C ASN A 55 -1.10 -21.72 1.46
N GLY A 56 -1.13 -23.03 1.62
CA GLY A 56 -1.52 -23.99 0.59
C GLY A 56 -2.68 -24.81 1.16
N CYS A 57 -3.77 -24.92 0.41
CA CYS A 57 -4.95 -25.67 0.84
C CYS A 57 -5.23 -26.80 -0.15
N PHE A 58 -5.60 -27.96 0.38
CA PHE A 58 -6.05 -29.09 -0.41
C PHE A 58 -7.57 -29.25 -0.28
N PHE A 59 -8.18 -29.65 -1.38
CA PHE A 59 -9.62 -29.76 -1.52
C PHE A 59 -9.97 -31.22 -1.71
N ASN A 60 -11.06 -31.66 -1.08
CA ASN A 60 -11.57 -33.01 -1.29
C ASN A 60 -12.25 -33.14 -2.67
N TYR A 61 -12.74 -34.33 -2.99
CA TYR A 61 -13.43 -34.62 -4.26
C TYR A 61 -14.72 -33.81 -4.48
N LEU A 62 -15.26 -33.15 -3.44
CA LEU A 62 -16.42 -32.25 -3.52
C LEU A 62 -16.02 -30.77 -3.68
N GLY A 63 -14.72 -30.46 -3.80
CA GLY A 63 -14.21 -29.09 -3.90
C GLY A 63 -14.26 -28.31 -2.59
N ARG A 64 -14.42 -28.97 -1.44
CA ARG A 64 -14.38 -28.33 -0.12
C ARG A 64 -12.97 -28.34 0.43
N VAL A 65 -12.58 -27.29 1.15
CA VAL A 65 -11.31 -27.23 1.86
C VAL A 65 -11.26 -28.34 2.89
N GLU A 66 -10.33 -29.28 2.71
CA GLU A 66 -10.12 -30.41 3.60
C GLU A 66 -9.03 -30.09 4.63
N GLY A 67 -8.04 -29.29 4.24
CA GLY A 67 -7.05 -28.71 5.14
C GLY A 67 -6.23 -27.60 4.48
N CYS A 68 -5.64 -26.77 5.31
CA CYS A 68 -4.71 -25.72 4.90
C CYS A 68 -3.45 -25.81 5.76
N THR A 69 -2.29 -25.66 5.12
CA THR A 69 -1.00 -25.57 5.81
C THR A 69 -0.33 -24.24 5.47
N LEU A 70 0.45 -23.71 6.41
CA LEU A 70 1.35 -22.60 6.12
C LEU A 70 2.45 -23.12 5.21
N MET A 71 2.64 -22.46 4.06
CA MET A 71 3.63 -22.82 3.06
C MET A 71 4.92 -22.03 3.25
N ALA A 72 4.79 -20.72 3.45
CA ALA A 72 5.94 -19.84 3.58
C ALA A 72 5.57 -18.60 4.38
N THR A 73 6.55 -18.07 5.10
CA THR A 73 6.52 -16.72 5.63
C THR A 73 7.66 -15.92 5.01
N THR A 74 7.32 -14.89 4.24
CA THR A 74 8.29 -13.97 3.66
C THR A 74 8.14 -12.60 4.31
N SER A 75 9.26 -11.90 4.51
CA SER A 75 9.25 -10.55 5.07
C SER A 75 10.14 -9.63 4.23
N THR A 76 9.57 -8.53 3.79
CA THR A 76 10.24 -7.52 2.97
C THR A 76 10.26 -6.22 3.73
N LYS A 77 11.45 -5.72 4.04
CA LYS A 77 11.65 -4.43 4.69
C LYS A 77 12.15 -3.43 3.69
N GLY A 78 11.66 -2.20 3.78
CA GLY A 78 12.13 -1.15 2.89
C GLY A 78 11.58 0.21 3.29
N ARG A 79 11.84 1.17 2.41
CA ARG A 79 11.43 2.55 2.57
C ARG A 79 10.27 2.87 1.63
N LEU A 80 9.18 3.43 2.16
CA LEU A 80 8.10 3.97 1.36
C LEU A 80 8.51 5.32 0.77
N VAL A 81 8.32 5.44 -0.53
CA VAL A 81 8.55 6.65 -1.29
C VAL A 81 7.31 6.98 -2.08
N VAL A 82 6.87 8.23 -2.01
CA VAL A 82 5.68 8.68 -2.74
C VAL A 82 5.99 8.72 -4.23
N LYS A 83 5.16 8.06 -5.04
CA LYS A 83 5.24 8.15 -6.49
C LYS A 83 4.62 9.47 -6.97
N PRO A 84 5.33 10.27 -7.80
CA PRO A 84 4.81 11.51 -8.35
C PRO A 84 3.92 11.23 -9.57
N VAL A 85 2.85 10.47 -9.38
CA VAL A 85 1.86 10.17 -10.43
C VAL A 85 0.68 11.12 -10.28
N ALA A 86 0.06 11.51 -11.38
CA ALA A 86 -1.21 12.23 -11.37
C ALA A 86 -2.32 11.31 -10.83
N THR A 87 -2.45 11.27 -9.51
CA THR A 87 -3.58 10.67 -8.81
C THR A 87 -4.61 11.76 -8.50
N ASP A 88 -5.84 11.36 -8.17
CA ASP A 88 -6.77 12.31 -7.56
C ASP A 88 -6.16 12.88 -6.26
N HIS A 89 -6.61 14.07 -5.84
CA HIS A 89 -6.07 14.74 -4.64
C HIS A 89 -6.20 13.92 -3.35
N MET A 90 -7.01 12.87 -3.37
CA MET A 90 -7.29 12.03 -2.21
C MET A 90 -6.48 10.73 -2.23
N THR A 91 -5.83 10.36 -3.33
CA THR A 91 -5.11 9.10 -3.45
C THR A 91 -3.62 9.35 -3.45
N THR A 92 -2.91 8.71 -2.52
CA THR A 92 -1.45 8.68 -2.50
C THR A 92 -0.96 7.29 -2.84
N LEU A 93 -0.04 7.21 -3.81
CA LEU A 93 0.64 5.98 -4.20
C LEU A 93 2.06 5.99 -3.63
N TYR A 94 2.42 4.94 -2.90
CA TYR A 94 3.75 4.72 -2.38
C TYR A 94 4.37 3.52 -3.08
N PHE A 95 5.63 3.62 -3.47
CA PHE A 95 6.43 2.44 -3.82
C PHE A 95 7.34 2.08 -2.66
N LEU A 96 7.56 0.78 -2.45
CA LEU A 96 8.50 0.30 -1.47
C LEU A 96 9.86 0.05 -2.15
N GLU A 97 10.87 0.83 -1.76
CA GLU A 97 12.24 0.73 -2.28
C GLU A 97 12.76 -0.72 -2.22
N ASN A 98 13.42 -1.16 -3.30
CA ASN A 98 13.99 -2.51 -3.46
C ASN A 98 12.96 -3.66 -3.36
N SER A 99 11.71 -3.40 -3.70
CA SER A 99 10.68 -4.43 -3.78
C SER A 99 9.77 -4.20 -4.98
N ASN A 100 8.92 -5.19 -5.23
CA ASN A 100 7.86 -5.12 -6.22
C ASN A 100 6.50 -4.73 -5.61
N TYR A 101 6.51 -4.05 -4.46
CA TYR A 101 5.31 -3.66 -3.75
C TYR A 101 4.99 -2.17 -3.88
N GLU A 102 3.71 -1.88 -4.06
CA GLU A 102 3.15 -0.54 -4.01
C GLU A 102 1.97 -0.49 -3.04
N VAL A 103 1.82 0.64 -2.36
CA VAL A 103 0.71 0.89 -1.42
C VAL A 103 -0.14 2.02 -1.96
N VAL A 104 -1.43 1.76 -2.15
CA VAL A 104 -2.42 2.77 -2.49
C VAL A 104 -3.19 3.15 -1.24
N HIS A 105 -3.13 4.42 -0.87
CA HIS A 105 -3.89 4.97 0.24
C HIS A 105 -4.84 6.04 -0.29
N ASN A 106 -6.13 5.76 -0.28
CA ASN A 106 -7.16 6.74 -0.58
C ASN A 106 -7.62 7.38 0.75
N LEU A 107 -7.48 8.69 0.82
CA LEU A 107 -7.73 9.58 1.96
C LEU A 107 -9.17 10.12 1.95
N GLY A 108 -9.95 9.80 0.92
CA GLY A 108 -11.35 10.23 0.76
C GLY A 108 -12.27 9.53 1.75
N GLU A 109 -13.38 10.19 2.09
CA GLU A 109 -14.36 9.68 3.07
C GLU A 109 -14.97 8.33 2.68
N GLU A 110 -15.09 8.06 1.36
CA GLU A 110 -15.59 6.80 0.81
C GLU A 110 -14.58 5.63 0.92
N ALA A 111 -13.31 5.92 1.22
CA ALA A 111 -12.23 4.93 1.33
C ALA A 111 -11.84 4.61 2.79
N ASN A 112 -12.59 5.15 3.77
CA ASN A 112 -12.33 4.97 5.19
C ASN A 112 -12.47 3.50 5.62
N GLY A 113 -11.36 2.77 5.58
CA GLY A 113 -11.28 1.45 6.22
C GLY A 113 -10.12 0.58 5.80
N TYR A 114 -9.57 0.80 4.60
CA TYR A 114 -8.48 -0.05 4.10
C TYR A 114 -7.52 0.70 3.18
N ILE A 115 -6.30 0.19 3.10
CA ILE A 115 -5.32 0.52 2.07
C ILE A 115 -5.19 -0.67 1.12
N ARG A 116 -4.70 -0.45 -0.10
CA ARG A 116 -4.38 -1.56 -1.01
C ARG A 116 -2.88 -1.78 -1.07
N LEU A 117 -2.47 -3.02 -0.90
CA LEU A 117 -1.13 -3.49 -1.25
C LEU A 117 -1.19 -4.12 -2.64
N LEU A 118 -0.38 -3.62 -3.55
CA LEU A 118 -0.24 -4.11 -4.91
C LEU A 118 1.11 -4.80 -5.05
N ARG A 119 1.13 -5.96 -5.71
CA ARG A 119 2.36 -6.57 -6.21
C ARG A 119 2.46 -6.29 -7.69
N ILE A 120 3.57 -5.73 -8.13
CA ILE A 120 3.79 -5.25 -9.49
C ILE A 120 4.83 -6.15 -10.19
N ASP A 121 4.64 -6.47 -11.46
CA ASP A 121 5.61 -7.23 -12.24
C ASP A 121 6.77 -6.34 -12.76
N GLN A 122 7.70 -6.94 -13.51
CA GLN A 122 8.82 -6.22 -14.13
C GLN A 122 8.39 -5.22 -15.22
N ASN A 123 7.17 -5.35 -15.74
CA ASN A 123 6.60 -4.49 -16.78
C ASN A 123 5.73 -3.37 -16.19
N GLY A 124 5.58 -3.29 -14.87
CA GLY A 124 4.71 -2.32 -14.21
C GLY A 124 3.23 -2.73 -14.14
N GLN A 125 2.89 -3.98 -14.42
CA GLN A 125 1.52 -4.51 -14.33
C GLN A 125 1.22 -5.06 -12.94
N VAL A 126 -0.04 -4.95 -12.50
CA VAL A 126 -0.48 -5.48 -11.20
C VAL A 126 -0.68 -7.00 -11.28
N GLU A 127 0.15 -7.76 -10.56
CA GLU A 127 0.01 -9.21 -10.42
C GLU A 127 -0.97 -9.61 -9.31
N ASP A 128 -0.97 -8.86 -8.20
CA ASP A 128 -1.88 -9.10 -7.08
C ASP A 128 -2.30 -7.78 -6.42
N SER A 129 -3.51 -7.77 -5.86
CA SER A 129 -4.10 -6.62 -5.17
C SER A 129 -4.82 -7.09 -3.93
N VAL A 130 -4.32 -6.69 -2.77
CA VAL A 130 -4.82 -7.11 -1.47
C VAL A 130 -5.28 -5.89 -0.68
N ARG A 131 -6.48 -5.97 -0.11
CA ARG A 131 -6.96 -4.95 0.83
C ARG A 131 -6.38 -5.23 2.20
N LEU A 132 -5.82 -4.21 2.84
CA LEU A 132 -5.31 -4.27 4.22
C LEU A 132 -6.14 -3.34 5.09
N PHE A 133 -6.65 -3.88 6.19
CA PHE A 133 -7.44 -3.15 7.17
C PHE A 133 -6.56 -2.84 8.38
N LYS A 134 -6.77 -1.67 8.98
CA LYS A 134 -6.03 -1.27 10.18
C LYS A 134 -6.37 -2.24 11.33
N LYS A 135 -5.36 -2.71 12.04
CA LYS A 135 -5.49 -3.55 13.24
C LYS A 135 -5.26 -2.76 14.51
#